data_AF-A0A9E3MFI9-F1
#
_entry.id   AF-A0A9E3MFI9-F1
#
_cell.length_a   1.000
_cell.length_b   1.000
_cell.length_c   1.000
_cell.angle_alpha   90.00
_cell.angle_beta   90.00
_cell.angle_gamma   90.00
#
_symmetry.space_group_name_H-M   'P 1'
#
loop_
_entity.id
_entity.type
_entity.pdbx_description
1 polymer ?
#
loop_
_entity_poly.entity_id
_entity_poly.type
_entity_poly.pdbx_seq_one_letter_code
_entity_poly.pdbx_strand_id
1 'polypeptide(L)'
;MVNTHLFKTLRGTLNPAATATNASQSPAYAYTPRHQLAQLAATGCLGHTFHAGAEAQLDAVLALAAQVEPEFVAKTAVHARQSGH
;
A
#
# COMPACT_ATOMS: atom_id res chain seq x y z
N MET A 1 5.34 8.56 -35.82
CA MET A 1 4.92 7.14 -35.77
C MET A 1 5.82 6.41 -34.78
N VAL A 2 5.26 5.59 -33.89
CA VAL A 2 6.07 4.84 -32.91
C VAL A 2 6.79 3.67 -33.59
N ASN A 3 8.05 3.42 -33.25
CA ASN A 3 8.81 2.30 -33.78
C ASN A 3 8.42 1.02 -33.01
N THR A 4 7.70 0.11 -33.67
CA THR A 4 7.17 -1.13 -33.06
C THR A 4 8.21 -2.24 -32.90
N HIS A 5 9.38 -2.13 -33.53
CA HIS A 5 10.53 -3.03 -33.28
C HIS A 5 11.27 -2.66 -32.00
N LEU A 6 11.37 -1.36 -31.71
CA LEU A 6 12.04 -0.84 -30.51
C LEU A 6 11.11 -0.82 -29.29
N PHE A 7 9.85 -0.40 -29.49
CA PHE A 7 8.83 -0.38 -28.45
C PHE A 7 7.82 -1.51 -28.66
N LYS A 8 7.91 -2.55 -27.84
CA LYS A 8 7.00 -3.72 -27.83
C LYS A 8 5.61 -3.34 -27.26
N THR A 9 4.95 -2.38 -27.88
CA THR A 9 3.66 -1.79 -27.48
C THR A 9 2.55 -2.84 -27.34
N LEU A 10 2.52 -3.86 -28.20
CA LEU A 10 1.55 -4.96 -28.14
C LEU A 10 1.66 -5.82 -26.86
N ARG A 11 2.86 -5.90 -26.24
CA ARG A 11 3.02 -6.63 -24.97
C ARG A 11 2.48 -5.83 -23.80
N GLY A 12 2.58 -4.50 -23.86
CA GLY A 12 2.05 -3.60 -22.83
C GLY A 12 0.52 -3.67 -22.72
N THR A 13 -0.19 -3.84 -23.85
CA THR A 13 -1.66 -3.95 -23.88
C THR A 13 -2.19 -5.27 -23.32
N LEU A 14 -1.34 -6.29 -23.21
CA LEU A 14 -1.70 -7.60 -22.67
C LEU A 14 -1.45 -7.71 -21.16
N ASN A 15 -0.86 -6.68 -20.55
CA ASN A 15 -0.63 -6.67 -19.10
C ASN A 15 -1.96 -6.47 -18.36
N PRO A 16 -2.10 -7.03 -17.15
CA PRO A 16 -3.25 -6.76 -16.29
C PRO A 16 -3.47 -5.27 -16.10
N ALA A 17 -4.73 -4.84 -16.16
CA ALA A 17 -5.08 -3.45 -15.89
C ALA A 17 -4.80 -3.10 -14.41
N ALA A 18 -4.41 -1.85 -14.19
CA ALA A 18 -4.34 -1.28 -12.85
C ALA A 18 -5.68 -1.44 -12.14
N THR A 19 -5.65 -1.84 -10.87
CA THR A 19 -6.85 -2.12 -10.07
C THR A 19 -7.21 -1.00 -9.10
N ALA A 20 -6.35 0.02 -9.00
CA ALA A 20 -6.52 1.15 -8.09
C ALA A 20 -5.86 2.42 -8.66
N THR A 21 -5.97 3.51 -7.90
CA THR A 21 -5.22 4.75 -8.12
C THR A 21 -4.44 5.11 -6.87
N ASN A 22 -3.25 5.68 -7.03
CA ASN A 22 -2.48 6.20 -5.89
C ASN A 22 -3.00 7.58 -5.44
N ALA A 23 -2.36 8.16 -4.42
CA ALA A 23 -2.70 9.49 -3.90
C ALA A 23 -2.58 10.62 -4.93
N SER A 24 -1.80 10.42 -5.99
CA SER A 24 -1.64 11.36 -7.12
C SER A 24 -2.57 11.03 -8.29
N GLN A 25 -3.61 10.22 -8.07
CA GLN A 25 -4.61 9.81 -9.07
C GLN A 25 -4.03 9.05 -10.27
N SER A 26 -2.81 8.52 -10.15
CA SER A 26 -2.18 7.72 -11.21
C SER A 26 -2.55 6.24 -11.05
N PRO A 27 -2.66 5.48 -12.15
CA PRO A 27 -2.97 4.04 -12.11
C PRO A 27 -1.99 3.26 -11.23
N ALA A 28 -2.51 2.40 -10.36
CA ALA A 28 -1.78 1.60 -9.39
C ALA A 28 -2.47 0.26 -9.11
N TYR A 29 -1.88 -0.55 -8.23
CA TYR A 29 -2.46 -1.82 -7.78
C TYR A 29 -2.75 -1.76 -6.29
N ALA A 30 -3.93 -2.19 -5.88
CA ALA A 30 -4.32 -2.22 -4.47
C ALA A 30 -3.51 -3.27 -3.70
N TYR A 31 -3.07 -2.91 -2.50
CA TYR A 31 -2.56 -3.88 -1.54
C TYR A 31 -3.71 -4.64 -0.87
N THR A 32 -3.41 -5.85 -0.40
CA THR A 32 -4.32 -6.54 0.53
C THR A 32 -4.28 -5.85 1.90
N PRO A 33 -5.37 -5.90 2.70
CA PRO A 33 -5.39 -5.28 4.02
C PRO A 33 -4.23 -5.72 4.92
N ARG A 34 -3.89 -7.02 4.88
CA ARG A 34 -2.76 -7.61 5.61
C ARG A 34 -1.41 -7.03 5.20
N HIS A 35 -1.19 -6.84 3.89
CA HIS A 35 0.05 -6.24 3.38
C HIS A 35 0.14 -4.75 3.72
N GLN A 36 -0.96 -4.01 3.59
CA GLN A 36 -1.00 -2.59 3.90
C GLN A 36 -0.73 -2.33 5.39
N LEU A 37 -1.32 -3.13 6.28
CA LEU A 37 -1.07 -3.05 7.72
C LEU A 37 0.40 -3.36 8.07
N ALA A 38 1.01 -4.35 7.42
CA ALA A 38 2.42 -4.66 7.60
C ALA A 38 3.35 -3.51 7.12
N GLN A 39 3.03 -2.87 5.99
CA GLN A 39 3.78 -1.72 5.48
C GLN A 39 3.75 -0.54 6.45
N LEU A 40 2.59 -0.22 7.01
CA LEU A 40 2.46 0.86 8.00
C LEU A 40 3.29 0.58 9.25
N ALA A 41 3.28 -0.67 9.73
CA ALA A 41 4.05 -1.08 10.89
C ALA A 41 5.57 -1.08 10.65
N ALA A 42 6.02 -1.54 9.47
CA ALA A 42 7.45 -1.64 9.15
C ALA A 42 8.09 -0.29 8.84
N THR A 43 7.35 0.63 8.22
CA THR A 43 7.89 1.95 7.82
C THR A 43 7.80 3.00 8.93
N GLY A 44 7.04 2.75 10.00
CA GLY A 44 6.82 3.73 11.07
C GLY A 44 6.13 5.01 10.60
N CYS A 45 5.58 5.01 9.38
CA CYS A 45 4.89 6.16 8.77
C CYS A 45 3.48 6.31 9.37
N LEU A 46 3.45 6.58 10.68
CA LEU A 46 2.29 6.89 11.52
C LEU A 46 2.28 8.39 11.90
N GLY A 47 2.93 9.24 11.10
CA GLY A 47 3.04 10.69 11.28
C GLY A 47 2.77 11.48 10.00
N HIS A 48 3.01 12.80 10.00
CA HIS A 48 2.71 13.66 8.85
C HIS A 48 3.58 13.27 7.63
N THR A 49 3.00 12.53 6.70
CA THR A 49 3.62 12.25 5.39
C THR A 49 3.12 13.29 4.39
N PHE A 50 3.82 13.46 3.26
CA PHE A 50 3.45 14.44 2.23
C PHE A 50 2.00 14.32 1.74
N HIS A 51 1.41 13.12 1.86
CA HIS A 51 0.04 12.82 1.40
C HIS A 51 -0.98 12.58 2.52
N ALA A 52 -0.58 12.48 3.81
CA ALA A 52 -1.51 12.12 4.89
C ALA A 52 -1.17 12.74 6.27
N GLY A 53 -2.23 13.10 7.00
CA GLY A 53 -2.20 13.49 8.41
C GLY A 53 -2.09 12.31 9.37
N ALA A 54 -1.61 12.57 10.59
CA ALA A 54 -1.49 11.53 11.63
C ALA A 54 -2.85 10.91 12.00
N GLU A 55 -3.89 11.73 12.12
CA GLU A 55 -5.27 11.27 12.41
C GLU A 55 -5.81 10.35 11.30
N ALA A 56 -5.68 10.78 10.04
CA ALA A 56 -6.09 9.98 8.89
C ALA A 56 -5.34 8.64 8.78
N GLN A 57 -4.07 8.61 9.19
CA GLN A 57 -3.30 7.36 9.25
C GLN A 57 -3.74 6.46 10.40
N LEU A 58 -4.05 7.02 11.57
CA LEU A 58 -4.60 6.24 12.67
C LEU A 58 -5.93 5.59 12.28
N ASP A 59 -6.83 6.35 11.66
CA ASP A 59 -8.11 5.84 11.16
C ASP A 59 -7.90 4.70 10.15
N ALA A 60 -6.92 4.86 9.24
CA ALA A 60 -6.56 3.82 8.28
C ALA A 60 -6.04 2.54 8.97
N VAL A 61 -5.20 2.67 10.00
CA VAL A 61 -4.70 1.51 10.77
C VAL A 61 -5.85 0.79 11.46
N LEU A 62 -6.76 1.52 12.11
CA LEU A 62 -7.93 0.93 12.78
C LEU A 62 -8.85 0.21 11.79
N ALA A 63 -9.14 0.83 10.65
CA ALA A 63 -9.96 0.23 9.60
C ALA A 63 -9.31 -1.03 9.00
N LEU A 64 -7.99 -1.03 8.84
CA LEU A 64 -7.24 -2.20 8.34
C LEU A 64 -7.19 -3.32 9.39
N ALA A 65 -6.97 -2.99 10.65
CA ALA A 65 -6.92 -3.96 11.74
C ALA A 65 -8.27 -4.70 11.89
N ALA A 66 -9.40 -4.03 11.66
CA ALA A 66 -10.72 -4.64 11.68
C ALA A 66 -10.95 -5.66 10.54
N GLN A 67 -10.16 -5.61 9.47
CA GLN A 67 -10.29 -6.47 8.29
C GLN A 67 -9.27 -7.62 8.27
N VAL A 68 -8.37 -7.68 9.25
CA VAL A 68 -7.26 -8.64 9.30
C VAL A 68 -7.41 -9.54 10.51
N GLU A 69 -6.89 -10.76 10.44
CA GLU A 69 -7.05 -11.73 11.52
C GLU A 69 -6.40 -11.22 12.82
N PRO A 70 -7.06 -11.37 13.99
CA PRO A 70 -6.55 -10.85 15.26
C PRO A 70 -5.13 -11.31 15.60
N GLU A 71 -4.78 -12.55 15.26
CA GLU A 71 -3.43 -13.10 15.46
C GLU A 71 -2.38 -12.32 14.67
N PHE A 72 -2.68 -11.94 13.43
CA PHE A 72 -1.75 -11.17 12.62
C PHE A 72 -1.62 -9.75 13.13
N VAL A 73 -2.73 -9.10 13.50
CA VAL A 73 -2.73 -7.77 14.11
C VAL A 73 -1.86 -7.76 15.38
N ALA A 74 -2.00 -8.76 16.25
CA ALA A 74 -1.20 -8.88 17.46
C ALA A 74 0.30 -9.03 17.15
N LYS A 75 0.68 -9.90 16.21
CA LYS A 75 2.08 -10.08 15.79
C LYS A 75 2.66 -8.80 15.19
N THR A 76 1.89 -8.10 14.35
CA THR A 76 2.32 -6.84 13.75
C THR A 76 2.53 -5.75 14.80
N ALA A 77 1.64 -5.65 15.80
CA ALA A 77 1.79 -4.70 16.90
C ALA A 77 3.06 -4.96 17.73
N VAL A 78 3.34 -6.24 18.03
CA VAL A 78 4.58 -6.63 18.73
C VAL A 78 5.81 -6.25 17.90
N HIS A 79 5.81 -6.56 16.60
CA HIS A 79 6.92 -6.22 15.71
C HIS A 79 7.14 -4.70 15.61
N ALA A 80 6.08 -3.92 15.41
CA ALA A 80 6.15 -2.46 15.36
C ALA A 80 6.74 -1.88 16.66
N ARG A 81 6.40 -2.45 17.82
CA ARG A 81 6.95 -2.00 19.11
C ARG A 81 8.43 -2.34 19.29
N GLN A 82 8.87 -3.47 18.76
CA GLN A 82 10.25 -3.97 18.94
C GLN A 82 11.23 -3.41 17.90
N SER A 83 10.76 -3.15 16.69
CA SER A 83 11.60 -2.88 15.52
C SER A 83 11.07 -1.76 14.64
N GLY A 84 9.98 -1.08 15.02
CA GLY A 84 9.51 0.12 14.34
C GLY A 84 10.57 1.23 14.42
N HIS A 85 10.67 1.99 13.33
CA HIS A 85 11.57 3.14 13.20
C HIS A 85 11.07 4.37 13.97
#